data_AF-A0A218PAG1-F1
#
_entry.id   AF-A0A218PAG1-F1
#
_cell.length_a   1.000
_cell.length_b   1.000
_cell.length_c   1.000
_cell.angle_alpha   90.00
_cell.angle_beta   90.00
_cell.angle_gamma   90.00
#
_symmetry.space_group_name_H-M   'P 1'
#
loop_
_entity.id
_entity.type
_entity.pdbx_description
1 polymer ?
#
loop_
_entity_poly.entity_id
_entity_poly.type
_entity_poly.pdbx_seq_one_letter_code
_entity_poly.pdbx_strand_id
1 'polypeptide(L)' 'MYMAEFRLRYGEMKWYVRRIVEGNSLEEAREIAERYARLMSRGEVKWELSYVIEAKRPLLIGKEEMEKLGG' A
#
# COMPACT_ATOMS: atom_id res chain seq x y z
N MET A 1 10.55 7.85 2.10
CA MET A 1 9.83 6.80 1.34
C MET A 1 8.65 6.33 2.14
N TYR A 2 7.53 6.12 1.48
CA TYR A 2 6.28 5.66 2.07
C TYR A 2 5.87 4.35 1.40
N MET A 3 5.03 3.56 2.04
CA MET A 3 4.42 2.38 1.45
C MET A 3 2.91 2.59 1.39
N ALA A 4 2.35 2.47 0.20
CA ALA A 4 0.92 2.47 -0.03
C ALA A 4 0.43 1.05 -0.30
N GLU A 5 -0.66 0.65 0.36
CA GLU A 5 -1.39 -0.56 0.03
C GLU A 5 -2.66 -0.21 -0.74
N PHE A 6 -2.91 -0.97 -1.81
CA PHE A 6 -4.07 -0.82 -2.66
C PHE A 6 -4.87 -2.12 -2.68
N ARG A 7 -6.19 -1.98 -2.67
CA ARG A 7 -7.11 -3.07 -2.99
C ARG A 7 -7.44 -3.00 -4.48
N LEU A 8 -7.01 -4.02 -5.20
CA LEU A 8 -7.29 -4.21 -6.62
C LEU A 8 -8.52 -5.10 -6.79
N ARG A 9 -9.41 -4.75 -7.71
CA ARG A 9 -10.55 -5.58 -8.11
C ARG A 9 -10.66 -5.69 -9.63
N TYR A 10 -10.99 -6.88 -10.10
CA TYR A 10 -11.37 -7.17 -11.49
C TYR A 10 -12.45 -8.26 -11.47
N GLY A 11 -13.69 -7.90 -11.81
CA GLY A 11 -14.85 -8.75 -11.56
C GLY A 11 -14.97 -9.12 -10.07
N GLU A 12 -15.03 -10.42 -9.78
CA GLU A 12 -15.08 -10.96 -8.41
C GLU A 12 -13.70 -11.12 -7.77
N MET A 13 -12.64 -11.08 -8.57
CA MET A 13 -11.27 -11.28 -8.09
C MET A 13 -10.75 -10.05 -7.34
N LYS A 14 -10.03 -10.30 -6.25
CA LYS A 14 -9.52 -9.26 -5.33
C LYS A 14 -8.08 -9.54 -4.95
N TRP A 15 -7.23 -8.52 -5.00
CA TRP A 15 -5.84 -8.59 -4.58
C TRP A 15 -5.46 -7.38 -3.73
N TYR A 16 -4.45 -7.55 -2.87
CA TYR A 16 -3.84 -6.46 -2.13
C TYR A 16 -2.42 -6.26 -2.67
N VAL A 17 -2.12 -5.04 -3.11
CA VAL A 17 -0.86 -4.70 -3.76
C VAL A 17 -0.19 -3.60 -2.94
N ARG A 18 1.08 -3.79 -2.60
CA ARG A 18 1.89 -2.77 -1.93
C ARG A 18 2.85 -2.13 -2.92
N ARG A 19 2.99 -0.81 -2.87
CA ARG A 19 3.98 -0.04 -3.64
C ARG A 19 4.73 0.89 -2.72
N ILE A 20 6.01 1.10 -3.03
CA ILE A 20 6.77 2.20 -2.44
C ILE A 20 6.38 3.48 -3.18
N VAL A 21 6.14 4.53 -2.41
CA VAL A 21 5.79 5.87 -2.90
C VAL A 21 6.86 6.84 -2.41
N GLU A 22 7.41 7.59 -3.35
CA GLU A 22 8.36 8.67 -3.06
C GLU A 22 7.58 9.94 -2.71
N GLY A 23 7.99 10.60 -1.64
CA GLY A 23 7.36 11.80 -1.13
C GLY A 23 8.14 12.33 0.06
N ASN A 24 8.03 13.63 0.32
CA ASN A 24 8.68 14.33 1.42
C ASN A 24 7.81 14.37 2.68
N SER A 25 6.51 14.09 2.55
CA SER A 25 5.56 13.99 3.66
C SER A 25 4.55 12.86 3.45
N LEU A 26 3.87 12.46 4.54
CA LEU A 26 2.80 11.46 4.46
C LEU A 26 1.64 11.94 3.58
N GLU A 27 1.32 13.23 3.64
CA GLU A 27 0.26 13.84 2.84
C GLU A 27 0.61 13.81 1.34
N GLU A 28 1.82 14.23 0.98
CA GLU A 28 2.30 14.18 -0.41
C GLU A 28 2.30 12.74 -0.95
N ALA A 29 2.79 11.78 -0.15
CA ALA A 29 2.76 10.39 -0.54
C ALA A 29 1.33 9.84 -0.71
N ARG A 30 0.38 10.31 0.12
CA ARG A 30 -1.03 9.97 -0.01
C ARG A 30 -1.63 10.53 -1.29
N GLU A 31 -1.40 11.81 -1.59
CA GLU A 31 -1.87 12.42 -2.84
C GLU A 31 -1.34 11.69 -4.08
N ILE A 32 -0.05 11.33 -4.08
CA ILE A 32 0.57 10.55 -5.16
C ILE A 32 -0.10 9.18 -5.29
N ALA A 33 -0.31 8.49 -4.17
CA ALA A 33 -0.95 7.17 -4.16
C ALA A 33 -2.41 7.23 -4.64
N GLU A 34 -3.19 8.22 -4.20
CA GLU A 34 -4.58 8.41 -4.64
C GLU A 34 -4.65 8.72 -6.13
N ARG A 35 -3.77 9.59 -6.62
CA ARG A 35 -3.67 9.90 -8.06
C ARG A 35 -3.27 8.67 -8.86
N TYR A 36 -2.33 7.87 -8.37
CA TYR A 36 -1.93 6.61 -8.99
C TYR A 36 -3.12 5.63 -9.09
N ALA A 37 -3.84 5.40 -8.00
CA ALA A 37 -5.03 4.52 -7.99
C ALA A 37 -6.10 4.99 -8.99
N ARG A 38 -6.35 6.29 -9.06
CA ARG A 38 -7.30 6.88 -10.02
C ARG A 38 -6.89 6.63 -11.47
N LEU A 39 -5.62 6.84 -11.81
CA LEU A 39 -5.11 6.66 -13.17
C LEU A 39 -5.00 5.19 -13.61
N MET A 40 -4.74 4.30 -12.64
CA MET A 40 -4.68 2.85 -12.83
C MET A 40 -6.06 2.21 -12.95
N SER A 41 -7.09 2.83 -12.39
CA SER A 41 -8.46 2.38 -12.54
C SER A 41 -8.95 2.65 -13.96
N ARG A 42 -8.99 1.60 -14.80
CA ARG A 42 -9.39 1.67 -16.22
C ARG A 42 -10.25 0.48 -16.58
N GLY A 43 -11.33 0.73 -17.31
CA GLY A 43 -12.31 -0.30 -17.66
C GLY A 43 -12.88 -0.96 -16.41
N GLU A 44 -12.79 -2.29 -16.35
CA GLU A 44 -13.29 -3.10 -15.22
C GLU A 44 -12.32 -3.19 -14.03
N VAL A 45 -11.07 -2.74 -14.22
CA VAL A 45 -10.05 -2.79 -13.16
C VAL A 45 -10.24 -1.59 -12.23
N LYS A 46 -10.44 -1.85 -10.93
CA LYS A 46 -10.53 -0.81 -9.89
C LYS A 46 -9.41 -0.92 -8.88
N TRP A 47 -8.71 0.18 -8.67
CA TRP A 47 -7.70 0.35 -7.63
C TRP A 47 -8.25 1.27 -6.54
N GLU A 48 -8.29 0.79 -5.30
CA GLU A 48 -8.74 1.55 -4.14
C GLU A 48 -7.56 1.68 -3.16
N LEU A 49 -7.14 2.90 -2.85
CA LEU A 49 -6.13 3.13 -1.82
C LEU A 49 -6.69 2.68 -0.46
N SER A 50 -5.95 1.82 0.24
CA SER A 50 -6.32 1.33 1.57
C SER A 50 -5.63 2.14 2.67
N TYR A 51 -4.30 2.24 2.62
CA TYR A 51 -3.54 3.06 3.55
C TYR A 51 -2.19 3.47 2.96
N VAL A 52 -1.59 4.51 3.55
CA VAL A 52 -0.20 4.90 3.33
C VAL A 52 0.48 4.98 4.69
N ILE A 53 1.67 4.39 4.81
CA ILE A 53 2.48 4.43 6.02
C ILE A 53 3.91 4.84 5.69
N GLU A 54 4.60 5.43 6.65
CA GLU A 54 6.01 5.74 6.51
C GLU A 54 6.84 4.44 6.45
N ALA A 55 7.61 4.26 5.38
CA ALA A 55 8.41 3.06 5.17
C ALA A 55 9.81 3.25 5.76
N LYS A 56 9.90 3.45 7.09
CA LYS A 56 11.21 3.60 7.78
C LYS A 56 11.99 2.30 7.83
N ARG A 57 11.31 1.16 7.87
CA ARG A 57 11.83 -0.19 7.61
C ARG A 57 10.69 -0.96 6.96
N PRO A 58 10.94 -1.80 5.94
CA PRO A 58 9.90 -2.68 5.42
C PRO A 58 9.34 -3.50 6.59
N LEU A 59 8.06 -3.85 6.53
CA LEU A 59 7.32 -4.71 7.46
C LEU A 59 8.02 -6.07 7.61
N LEU A 60 9.13 -6.07 8.34
CA LEU A 60 10.06 -7.19 8.49
C LEU A 60 9.53 -8.02 9.64
N ILE A 61 8.80 -9.08 9.30
CA ILE A 61 8.47 -10.11 10.27
C ILE A 61 9.75 -10.89 10.55
N GLY A 62 10.50 -10.40 11.53
CA GLY A 62 11.72 -11.02 12.04
C GLY A 62 11.44 -11.88 13.26
N LYS A 63 12.46 -12.64 13.67
CA LYS A 63 12.38 -13.52 14.86
C LYS A 63 11.94 -12.78 16.13
N GLU A 64 12.46 -11.56 16.33
CA GLU A 64 12.12 -10.71 17.48
C GLU A 64 10.62 -10.31 17.51
N GLU A 65 10.02 -10.12 16.34
CA GLU A 65 8.61 -9.73 16.23
C GLU A 65 7.70 -10.94 16.49
N MET A 66 8.12 -12.13 16.06
CA MET A 66 7.43 -13.40 16.36
C MET A 66 7.50 -13.76 17.84
N GLU A 67 8.66 -13.60 18.48
CA GLU A 67 8.84 -13.88 19.92
C GLU A 67 7.92 -13.00 20.79
N LYS A 68 7.71 -11.72 20.40
CA LYS A 68 6.76 -10.81 21.09
C LYS A 68 5.30 -11.24 20.97
N LEU A 69 4.95 -11.98 19.92
CA LEU A 69 3.61 -12.53 19.69
C LEU A 69 3.45 -13.95 20.27
N GLY A 70 4.50 -14.49 20.89
CA GLY A 70 4.50 -15.84 21.50
C GLY A 70 4.72 -16.97 20.50
N GLY A 71 5.26 -16.69 19.32
CA GLY A 71 5.67 -17.67 18.31
C GLY A 71 7.14 -18.08 18.39
#